data_AF-A0A803J3D9-F1
#
_entry.id   AF-A0A803J3D9-F1
#
_cell.length_a   1.000
_cell.length_b   1.000
_cell.length_c   1.000
_cell.angle_alpha   90.00
_cell.angle_beta   90.00
_cell.angle_gamma   90.00
#
_symmetry.space_group_name_H-M   'P 1'
#
loop_
_entity.id
_entity.type
_entity.pdbx_description
1 polymer ?
#
loop_
_entity_poly.entity_id
_entity_poly.type
_entity_poly.pdbx_seq_one_letter_code
_entity_poly.pdbx_strand_id
1 'polypeptide(L)'
;MGKSAGKKGKPPAAAAAARVIAQKARTEIRDNPFEVKINKQKFNVLGRKTGKHDVGLPGVSKSKALKRRKDTILMEYQRRGKVSVFMDKRFGEYDTKLTPDEKMMKRFAMERKKNAERKTLYNLNEEEELTHYGQSLANLEKLNDTVDSDSDSEERGALSGWCHESS
;
A
#
# COMPACT_ATOMS: atom_id res chain seq x y z
N MET A 1 30.41 19.47 33.01
CA MET A 1 29.81 18.58 31.99
C MET A 1 28.34 18.39 32.32
N GLY A 2 27.45 19.10 31.62
CA GLY A 2 26.02 19.16 31.95
C GLY A 2 25.24 17.99 31.35
N LYS A 3 24.37 17.37 32.15
CA LYS A 3 23.40 16.36 31.71
C LYS A 3 22.13 17.10 31.27
N SER A 4 21.78 17.06 29.98
CA SER A 4 20.49 17.57 29.49
C SER A 4 19.41 16.50 29.65
N ALA A 5 18.43 16.77 30.50
CA ALA A 5 17.23 15.95 30.66
C ALA A 5 16.24 16.24 29.52
N GLY A 6 15.90 15.20 28.74
CA GLY A 6 14.91 15.31 27.67
C GLY A 6 13.50 15.60 28.22
N LYS A 7 12.95 16.75 27.84
CA LYS A 7 11.53 17.10 28.04
C LYS A 7 10.65 16.11 27.27
N LYS A 8 9.91 15.25 27.96
CA LYS A 8 8.84 14.45 27.34
C LYS A 8 7.72 15.40 26.91
N GLY A 9 7.51 15.53 25.59
CA GLY A 9 6.42 16.32 25.02
C GLY A 9 5.06 15.83 25.52
N LYS A 10 4.15 16.77 25.82
CA LYS A 10 2.74 16.50 26.11
C LYS A 10 2.12 15.73 24.92
N PRO A 11 1.32 14.67 25.14
CA PRO A 11 0.61 14.01 24.06
C PRO A 11 -0.36 14.99 23.39
N PRO A 12 -0.63 14.84 22.08
CA PRO A 12 -1.59 15.69 21.37
C PRO A 12 -2.97 15.60 22.03
N ALA A 13 -3.71 16.72 22.09
CA ALA A 13 -5.01 16.81 22.77
C ALA A 13 -6.01 15.73 22.33
N ALA A 14 -5.93 15.28 21.07
CA ALA A 14 -6.73 14.17 20.53
C ALA A 14 -6.44 12.81 21.22
N ALA A 15 -5.18 12.53 21.57
CA ALA A 15 -4.81 11.29 22.26
C ALA A 15 -5.25 11.30 23.73
N ALA A 16 -5.28 12.46 24.38
CA ALA A 16 -5.83 12.62 25.72
C ALA A 16 -7.36 12.40 25.72
N ALA A 17 -8.07 12.98 24.76
CA ALA A 17 -9.52 12.80 24.60
C ALA A 17 -9.90 11.33 24.34
N ALA A 18 -9.18 10.65 23.43
CA ALA A 18 -9.41 9.23 23.14
C ALA A 18 -9.20 8.34 24.38
N ARG A 19 -8.24 8.70 25.25
CA ARG A 19 -7.97 7.97 26.50
C ARG A 19 -9.11 8.13 27.51
N VAL A 20 -9.65 9.33 27.65
CA VAL A 20 -10.81 9.60 28.53
C VAL A 20 -12.05 8.85 28.05
N ILE A 21 -12.32 8.87 26.74
CA ILE A 21 -13.43 8.12 26.12
C ILE A 21 -13.26 6.61 26.35
N ALA A 22 -12.06 6.07 26.15
CA ALA A 22 -11.78 4.66 26.38
C ALA A 22 -11.88 4.27 27.87
N GLN A 23 -11.55 5.18 28.79
CA GLN A 23 -11.72 4.95 30.22
C GLN A 23 -13.21 4.93 30.62
N LYS A 24 -14.03 5.84 30.08
CA LYS A 24 -15.47 5.87 30.31
C LYS A 24 -16.19 4.65 29.73
N ALA A 25 -15.84 4.23 28.51
CA ALA A 25 -16.36 2.99 27.94
C ALA A 25 -15.96 1.77 28.78
N ARG A 26 -14.75 1.75 29.36
CA ARG A 26 -14.33 0.67 30.26
C ARG A 26 -15.11 0.62 31.57
N THR A 27 -15.55 1.76 32.11
CA THR A 27 -16.38 1.78 33.33
C THR A 27 -17.81 1.33 33.00
N GLU A 28 -18.39 1.79 31.88
CA GLU A 28 -19.72 1.37 31.45
C GLU A 28 -19.81 -0.15 31.18
N ILE A 29 -18.76 -0.75 30.60
CA ILE A 29 -18.66 -2.21 30.40
C ILE A 29 -18.57 -2.97 31.75
N ARG A 30 -18.10 -2.34 32.82
CA ARG A 30 -18.08 -2.93 34.17
C ARG A 30 -19.43 -2.83 34.87
N ASP A 31 -20.21 -1.81 34.53
CA ASP A 31 -21.54 -1.58 35.10
C ASP A 31 -22.58 -2.56 34.53
N ASN A 32 -22.37 -3.06 33.31
CA ASN A 32 -23.25 -4.07 32.69
C ASN A 32 -22.78 -5.53 32.96
N PRO A 33 -23.53 -6.32 33.75
CA PRO A 33 -23.14 -7.69 34.09
C PRO A 33 -23.18 -8.67 32.90
N PHE A 34 -23.93 -8.37 31.83
CA PHE A 34 -24.03 -9.25 30.66
C PHE A 34 -22.81 -9.17 29.72
N GLU A 35 -21.98 -8.13 29.89
CA GLU A 35 -20.80 -7.93 29.05
C GLU A 35 -19.57 -8.69 29.57
N VAL A 36 -19.65 -9.23 30.79
CA VAL A 36 -18.56 -9.92 31.48
C VAL A 36 -18.92 -11.39 31.72
N LYS A 37 -18.10 -12.30 31.19
CA LYS A 37 -18.16 -13.73 31.52
C LYS A 37 -17.22 -14.00 32.70
N ILE A 38 -17.78 -14.37 33.85
CA ILE A 38 -17.01 -14.69 35.07
C ILE A 38 -16.87 -16.20 35.22
N ASN A 39 -15.65 -16.68 35.46
CA ASN A 39 -15.39 -18.08 35.77
C ASN A 39 -15.40 -18.29 37.29
N LYS A 40 -16.22 -19.22 37.78
CA LYS A 40 -16.29 -19.53 39.22
C LYS A 40 -15.04 -20.30 39.65
N GLN A 41 -14.33 -19.78 40.63
CA GLN A 41 -13.21 -20.50 41.26
C GLN A 41 -13.76 -21.63 42.14
N LYS A 42 -13.21 -22.84 41.98
CA LYS A 42 -13.61 -24.00 42.78
C LYS A 42 -12.96 -24.02 44.16
N PHE A 43 -11.69 -23.62 44.26
CA PHE A 43 -10.91 -23.61 45.50
C PHE A 43 -10.13 -22.31 45.62
N ASN A 44 -10.09 -21.74 46.82
CA ASN A 44 -9.28 -20.57 47.13
C ASN A 44 -7.89 -21.02 47.58
N VAL A 45 -6.89 -20.89 46.72
CA VAL A 45 -5.50 -21.26 47.02
C VAL A 45 -4.71 -19.99 47.28
N LEU A 46 -4.11 -19.89 48.48
CA LEU A 46 -3.31 -18.74 48.88
C LEU A 46 -2.11 -18.57 47.94
N GLY A 47 -1.90 -17.35 47.44
CA GLY A 47 -0.81 -17.02 46.51
C GLY A 47 -1.13 -17.17 45.02
N ARG A 48 -2.33 -17.66 44.64
CA ARG A 48 -2.73 -17.71 43.22
C ARG A 48 -3.09 -16.31 42.71
N LYS A 49 -2.33 -15.80 41.73
CA LYS A 49 -2.65 -14.51 41.06
C LYS A 49 -3.82 -14.68 40.09
N THR A 50 -4.99 -14.18 40.48
CA THR A 50 -6.24 -14.16 39.72
C THR A 50 -6.28 -13.03 38.67
N GLY A 51 -5.27 -12.98 37.80
CA GLY A 51 -4.97 -11.74 37.06
C GLY A 51 -5.68 -11.55 35.72
N LYS A 52 -5.89 -12.62 34.93
CA LYS A 52 -6.21 -12.47 33.48
C LYS A 52 -7.28 -13.38 32.93
N HIS A 53 -7.57 -14.51 33.60
CA HIS A 53 -8.45 -15.55 33.07
C HIS A 53 -9.73 -15.77 33.88
N ASP A 54 -9.88 -15.08 35.01
CA ASP A 54 -11.06 -15.21 35.86
C ASP A 54 -12.28 -14.47 35.28
N VAL A 55 -12.05 -13.46 34.44
CA VAL A 55 -13.09 -12.72 33.73
C VAL A 55 -12.74 -12.56 32.25
N GLY A 56 -13.70 -12.86 31.38
CA GLY A 56 -13.63 -12.65 29.95
C GLY A 56 -14.62 -11.59 29.48
N LEU A 57 -14.28 -10.90 28.38
CA LEU A 57 -15.16 -9.93 27.72
C LEU A 57 -15.61 -10.50 26.36
N PRO A 58 -16.68 -11.32 26.31
CA PRO A 58 -17.13 -11.96 25.07
C PRO A 58 -17.50 -10.95 23.99
N GLY A 59 -18.12 -9.82 24.33
CA GLY A 59 -18.49 -8.77 23.37
C GLY A 59 -17.29 -8.17 22.64
N VAL A 60 -16.24 -7.81 23.39
CA VAL A 60 -14.99 -7.26 22.82
C VAL A 60 -14.26 -8.29 21.95
N SER A 61 -14.24 -9.56 22.38
CA SER A 61 -13.63 -10.63 21.60
C SER A 61 -14.37 -10.86 20.27
N LYS A 62 -15.71 -10.91 20.31
CA LYS A 62 -16.56 -11.05 19.11
C LYS A 62 -16.41 -9.86 18.17
N SER A 63 -16.45 -8.62 18.67
CA SER A 63 -16.31 -7.43 17.83
C SER A 63 -14.94 -7.37 17.15
N LYS A 64 -13.86 -7.74 17.87
CA LYS A 64 -12.52 -7.87 17.30
C LYS A 64 -12.47 -8.94 16.22
N ALA A 65 -13.08 -10.10 16.44
CA ALA A 65 -13.14 -11.17 15.43
C ALA A 65 -13.90 -10.75 14.17
N LEU A 66 -15.03 -10.05 14.33
CA LEU A 66 -15.80 -9.51 13.19
C LEU A 66 -14.99 -8.47 12.42
N LYS A 67 -14.27 -7.57 13.11
CA LYS A 67 -13.38 -6.60 12.46
C LYS A 67 -12.30 -7.33 11.63
N ARG A 68 -11.65 -8.35 12.20
CA ARG A 68 -10.68 -9.16 11.47
C ARG A 68 -11.27 -9.80 10.21
N ARG A 69 -12.48 -10.37 10.29
CA ARG A 69 -13.17 -10.94 9.11
C ARG A 69 -13.46 -9.90 8.03
N LYS A 70 -13.85 -8.67 8.43
CA LYS A 70 -14.03 -7.55 7.51
C LYS A 70 -12.72 -7.11 6.85
N ASP A 71 -11.62 -7.18 7.59
CA ASP A 71 -10.30 -6.77 7.08
C ASP A 71 -9.67 -7.86 6.18
N THR A 72 -9.98 -9.14 6.38
CA THR A 72 -9.41 -10.26 5.60
C THR A 72 -10.40 -10.83 4.59
N ILE A 73 -11.38 -11.61 5.05
CA ILE A 73 -12.30 -12.40 4.21
C ILE A 73 -13.11 -11.49 3.29
N LEU A 74 -13.62 -10.37 3.81
CA LEU A 74 -14.39 -9.44 2.98
C LEU A 74 -13.51 -8.81 1.88
N MET A 75 -12.26 -8.47 2.19
CA MET A 75 -11.34 -7.95 1.20
C MET A 75 -10.97 -9.00 0.16
N GLU A 76 -10.77 -10.26 0.56
CA GLU A 76 -10.54 -11.39 -0.36
C GLU A 76 -11.74 -11.62 -1.27
N TYR A 77 -12.95 -11.60 -0.72
CA TYR A 77 -14.20 -11.76 -1.47
C TYR A 77 -14.35 -10.67 -2.54
N GLN A 78 -14.12 -9.40 -2.17
CA GLN A 78 -14.15 -8.28 -3.11
C GLN A 78 -13.08 -8.38 -4.22
N ARG A 79 -12.02 -9.16 -4.00
CA ARG A 79 -10.92 -9.36 -4.95
C ARG A 79 -11.07 -10.65 -5.78
N ARG A 80 -12.02 -11.54 -5.47
CA ARG A 80 -12.18 -12.85 -6.12
C ARG A 80 -12.32 -12.77 -7.66
N GLY A 81 -12.94 -11.72 -8.19
CA GLY A 81 -13.08 -11.51 -9.64
C GLY A 81 -12.00 -10.61 -10.26
N LYS A 82 -10.98 -10.19 -9.50
CA LYS A 82 -9.95 -9.27 -9.98
C LYS A 82 -8.68 -10.05 -10.34
N VAL A 83 -8.29 -9.96 -11.60
CA VAL A 83 -7.07 -10.61 -12.11
C VAL A 83 -5.79 -9.81 -11.83
N SER A 84 -5.89 -8.49 -11.65
CA SER A 84 -4.74 -7.62 -11.39
C SER A 84 -4.52 -7.36 -9.91
N VAL A 85 -3.24 -7.37 -9.50
CA VAL A 85 -2.80 -7.03 -8.15
C VAL A 85 -1.80 -5.88 -8.24
N PHE A 86 -2.06 -4.80 -7.51
CA PHE A 86 -1.10 -3.72 -7.37
C PHE A 86 0.09 -4.20 -6.52
N MET A 87 1.28 -4.25 -7.13
CA MET A 87 2.53 -4.55 -6.45
C MET A 87 3.28 -3.25 -6.17
N ASP A 88 3.39 -2.91 -4.90
CA ASP A 88 4.13 -1.73 -4.47
C ASP A 88 5.64 -2.01 -4.47
N LYS A 89 6.34 -1.45 -5.46
CA LYS A 89 7.79 -1.59 -5.65
C LYS A 89 8.60 -0.48 -4.97
N ARG A 90 8.02 0.32 -4.08
CA ARG A 90 8.76 1.38 -3.37
C ARG A 90 9.87 0.77 -2.51
N PHE A 91 11.10 1.20 -2.76
CA PHE A 91 12.30 0.61 -2.15
C PHE A 91 12.28 0.70 -0.61
N GLY A 92 12.47 -0.47 0.03
CA GLY A 92 12.71 -0.60 1.47
C GLY A 92 11.51 -0.31 2.39
N GLU A 93 10.31 -0.07 1.85
CA GLU A 93 9.13 0.21 2.69
C GLU A 93 8.68 -1.05 3.47
N TYR A 94 8.73 -2.21 2.83
CA TYR A 94 8.36 -3.50 3.43
C TYR A 94 9.54 -4.35 3.92
N ASP A 95 10.78 -3.94 3.65
CA ASP A 95 11.96 -4.67 4.10
C ASP A 95 12.35 -4.22 5.52
N THR A 96 12.20 -5.15 6.48
CA THR A 96 12.55 -4.96 7.88
C THR A 96 14.04 -5.16 8.16
N LYS A 97 14.82 -5.63 7.18
CA LYS A 97 16.27 -5.87 7.35
C LYS A 97 17.11 -4.62 7.10
N LEU A 98 16.57 -3.63 6.41
CA LEU A 98 17.27 -2.38 6.11
C LEU A 98 17.13 -1.38 7.24
N THR A 99 18.26 -0.79 7.64
CA THR A 99 18.25 0.34 8.58
C THR A 99 17.63 1.58 7.93
N PRO A 100 17.09 2.53 8.71
CA PRO A 100 16.52 3.77 8.17
C PRO A 100 17.51 4.53 7.27
N ASP A 101 18.79 4.54 7.63
CA ASP A 101 19.84 5.24 6.91
C ASP A 101 20.14 4.58 5.56
N GLU A 102 20.20 3.24 5.52
CA GLU A 102 20.33 2.49 4.27
C GLU A 102 19.13 2.69 3.33
N LYS A 103 17.91 2.83 3.89
CA LYS A 103 16.71 3.17 3.09
C LYS A 103 16.86 4.55 2.46
N MET A 104 17.37 5.54 3.19
CA MET A 104 17.59 6.89 2.68
C MET A 104 18.69 6.94 1.62
N MET A 105 19.83 6.27 1.84
CA MET A 105 20.91 6.20 0.86
C MET A 105 20.47 5.53 -0.45
N LYS A 106 19.75 4.41 -0.37
CA LYS A 106 19.24 3.71 -1.56
C LYS A 106 18.20 4.54 -2.31
N ARG A 107 17.31 5.24 -1.60
CA ARG A 107 16.34 6.19 -2.20
C ARG A 107 17.07 7.30 -2.96
N PHE A 108 18.07 7.91 -2.34
CA PHE A 108 18.88 8.96 -2.96
C PHE A 108 19.62 8.46 -4.20
N ALA A 109 20.22 7.27 -4.16
CA ALA A 109 20.90 6.66 -5.31
C ALA A 109 19.92 6.38 -6.47
N MET A 110 18.75 5.82 -6.18
CA MET A 110 17.71 5.57 -7.19
C MET A 110 17.17 6.86 -7.79
N GLU A 111 16.94 7.90 -6.97
CA GLU A 111 16.50 9.21 -7.43
C GLU A 111 17.55 9.87 -8.34
N ARG A 112 18.83 9.82 -7.94
CA ARG A 112 19.94 10.31 -8.77
C ARG A 112 20.02 9.57 -10.10
N LYS A 113 19.88 8.24 -10.10
CA LYS A 113 19.87 7.43 -11.32
C LYS A 113 18.70 7.81 -12.24
N LYS A 114 17.48 7.85 -11.72
CA LYS A 114 16.29 8.23 -12.49
C LYS A 114 16.41 9.65 -13.06
N ASN A 115 16.94 10.60 -12.29
CA ASN A 115 17.13 11.97 -12.76
C ASN A 115 18.26 12.07 -13.80
N ALA A 116 19.32 11.27 -13.69
CA ALA A 116 20.37 11.22 -14.71
C ALA A 116 19.82 10.69 -16.04
N GLU A 117 19.13 9.54 -16.03
CA GLU A 117 18.51 8.96 -17.23
C GLU A 117 17.52 9.93 -17.89
N ARG A 118 16.69 10.63 -17.10
CA ARG A 118 15.74 11.59 -17.67
C ARG A 118 16.39 12.86 -18.20
N LYS A 119 17.57 13.25 -17.70
CA LYS A 119 18.29 14.44 -18.17
C LYS A 119 18.96 14.18 -19.52
N THR A 120 19.50 12.98 -19.74
CA THR A 120 20.11 12.61 -21.02
C THR A 120 19.08 12.46 -22.13
N LEU A 121 17.85 12.03 -21.82
CA LEU A 121 16.75 11.94 -22.79
C LEU A 121 16.37 13.25 -23.50
N TYR A 122 16.66 14.41 -22.90
CA TYR A 122 16.35 15.72 -23.50
C TYR A 122 17.61 16.54 -23.80
N ASN A 123 18.81 15.97 -23.60
CA ASN A 123 20.06 16.65 -23.88
C ASN A 123 20.42 16.51 -25.36
N LEU A 124 19.80 17.33 -26.21
CA LEU A 124 20.04 17.40 -27.68
C LEU A 124 21.43 17.94 -28.05
N ASN A 125 22.26 18.26 -27.06
CA ASN A 125 23.59 18.87 -27.22
C ASN A 125 24.72 17.83 -27.21
N GLU A 126 24.41 16.57 -26.88
CA GLU A 126 25.32 15.45 -27.09
C GLU A 126 25.22 15.02 -28.56
N GLU A 127 26.36 14.89 -29.22
CA GLU A 127 26.58 14.63 -30.65
C GLU A 127 26.16 13.20 -31.06
N GLU A 128 25.06 12.69 -30.50
CA GLU A 128 24.50 11.39 -30.84
C GLU A 128 23.67 11.57 -32.12
N GLU A 129 24.19 11.06 -33.23
CA GLU A 129 23.53 11.12 -34.54
C GLU A 129 22.13 10.51 -34.45
N LEU A 130 21.10 11.30 -34.77
CA LEU A 130 19.71 10.86 -34.71
C LEU A 130 19.48 9.79 -35.79
N THR A 131 19.33 8.53 -35.40
CA THR A 131 19.14 7.40 -36.31
C THR A 131 17.70 6.87 -36.31
N HIS A 132 17.20 6.48 -37.49
CA HIS A 132 15.93 5.77 -37.66
C HIS A 132 16.18 4.52 -38.50
N TYR A 133 15.83 3.34 -37.97
CA TYR A 133 16.18 2.03 -38.57
C TYR A 133 17.68 1.85 -38.87
N GLY A 134 18.56 2.48 -38.09
CA GLY A 134 20.02 2.42 -38.29
C GLY A 134 20.56 3.36 -39.36
N GLN A 135 19.74 4.27 -39.91
CA GLN A 135 20.17 5.31 -40.85
C GLN A 135 20.13 6.68 -40.18
N SER A 136 21.18 7.48 -40.35
CA SER A 136 21.25 8.85 -39.83
C SER A 136 20.23 9.75 -40.54
N LEU A 137 19.36 10.40 -39.76
CA LEU A 137 18.33 11.32 -40.27
C LEU A 137 18.92 12.58 -40.90
N ALA A 138 20.18 12.92 -40.60
CA ALA A 138 20.89 14.03 -41.26
C ALA A 138 21.04 13.82 -42.78
N ASN A 139 20.99 12.58 -43.25
CA ASN A 139 21.07 12.25 -44.67
C ASN A 139 19.70 12.22 -45.37
N LEU A 140 18.60 12.12 -44.62
CA LEU A 140 17.24 12.07 -45.16
C LEU A 140 16.73 13.44 -45.62
N GLU A 141 17.22 14.54 -45.04
CA GLU A 141 16.86 15.91 -45.46
C GLU A 141 17.30 16.23 -46.91
N LYS A 142 18.29 15.51 -47.44
CA LYS A 142 18.81 15.73 -48.80
C LYS A 142 18.14 14.88 -49.87
N LEU A 143 17.25 13.96 -49.50
CA LEU A 143 16.50 13.14 -50.43
C LEU A 143 15.11 13.75 -50.62
N ASN A 144 14.98 14.59 -51.66
CA ASN A 144 13.69 15.04 -52.16
C ASN A 144 13.03 13.86 -52.91
N ASP A 145 12.55 12.87 -52.15
CA ASP A 145 11.91 11.67 -52.70
C ASP A 145 10.40 11.95 -52.84
N THR A 146 10.02 12.53 -53.98
CA THR A 146 8.65 12.52 -54.48
C THR A 146 8.24 11.07 -54.77
N VAL A 147 7.80 10.37 -53.73
CA VAL A 147 7.06 9.12 -53.85
C VAL A 147 5.58 9.43 -54.04
N ASP A 148 5.17 9.62 -55.28
CA ASP A 148 3.76 9.46 -55.67
C ASP A 148 3.39 7.99 -55.50
N SER A 149 2.68 7.68 -54.41
CA SER A 149 2.06 6.37 -54.22
C SER A 149 0.64 6.56 -53.71
N ASP A 150 -0.18 7.26 -54.49
CA ASP A 150 -1.64 7.15 -54.41
C ASP A 150 -2.07 5.86 -55.11
N SER A 151 -2.33 4.83 -54.32
CA SER A 151 -3.08 3.64 -54.76
C SER A 151 -4.09 3.30 -53.68
N ASP A 152 -5.10 4.15 -53.58
CA ASP A 152 -6.29 3.97 -52.76
C ASP A 152 -7.14 2.80 -53.32
N SER A 153 -7.00 1.61 -52.72
CA SER A 153 -7.89 0.48 -52.99
C SER A 153 -8.78 0.26 -51.78
N GLU A 154 -9.90 0.98 -51.77
CA GLU A 154 -10.99 0.84 -50.82
C GLU A 154 -11.68 -0.54 -50.93
N GLU A 155 -11.22 -1.54 -50.18
CA GLU A 155 -11.98 -2.78 -49.99
C GLU A 155 -12.71 -2.76 -48.64
N ARG A 156 -13.94 -2.23 -48.68
CA ARG A 156 -14.97 -2.39 -47.65
C ARG A 156 -15.27 -3.87 -47.40
N GLY A 157 -14.64 -4.46 -46.38
CA GLY A 157 -15.01 -5.77 -45.83
C GLY A 157 -15.92 -5.64 -44.62
N ALA A 158 -17.19 -6.02 -44.77
CA ALA A 158 -18.28 -5.87 -43.80
C ALA A 158 -18.04 -6.57 -42.44
N LEU A 159 -18.20 -5.82 -41.34
CA LEU A 159 -18.43 -6.39 -40.02
C LEU A 159 -19.83 -7.01 -39.97
N SER A 160 -19.91 -8.33 -39.87
CA SER A 160 -21.10 -9.01 -39.34
C SER A 160 -20.69 -10.30 -38.64
N GLY A 161 -21.24 -10.54 -37.45
CA GLY A 161 -21.02 -11.80 -36.74
C GLY A 161 -21.20 -11.72 -35.23
N TRP A 162 -22.37 -11.31 -34.77
CA TRP A 162 -22.85 -11.67 -33.43
C TRP A 162 -22.98 -13.20 -33.31
N CYS A 163 -22.38 -13.79 -32.28
CA CYS A 163 -22.64 -15.16 -31.81
C CYS A 163 -21.96 -15.33 -30.44
N HIS A 164 -22.48 -15.98 -29.41
CA HIS A 164 -23.82 -16.29 -28.92
C HIS A 164 -23.57 -16.72 -27.46
N GLU A 165 -24.45 -16.35 -26.55
CA GLU A 165 -24.39 -16.70 -25.12
C GLU A 165 -24.92 -18.13 -24.90
N SER A 166 -24.17 -18.94 -24.12
CA SER A 166 -24.55 -20.23 -23.49
C SER A 166 -23.25 -20.90 -22.99
N SER A 167 -23.07 -21.48 -21.79
CA SER A 167 -23.89 -21.80 -20.61
C SER A 167 -23.01 -21.68 -19.35
#